data_AF-R2ST04-F1
#
_entry.id   AF-R2ST04-F1
#
_cell.length_a   1.000
_cell.length_b   1.000
_cell.length_c   1.000
_cell.angle_alpha   90.00
_cell.angle_beta   90.00
_cell.angle_gamma   90.00
#
_symmetry.space_group_name_H-M   'P 1'
#
loop_
_entity.id
_entity.type
_entity.pdbx_description
1 polymer ?
#
loop_
_entity_poly.entity_id
_entity_poly.type
_entity_poly.pdbx_seq_one_letter_code
_entity_poly.pdbx_strand_id
1 'polypeptide(L)'
;MNKFYLIGLMLLLVAGCSKISSNDKDLKNEESLVTLEFQGMKLLIKNDTKDIITILDSETEFSTKKNNKWALIDETQGLTVFTTNILSEEETELDLTNELSKLKEKEAKVTIHYELNSESREESIVYVK
;
A
#
# COMPACT_ATOMS: atom_id res chain seq x y z
N MET A 1 41.41 -23.36 48.65
CA MET A 1 41.45 -22.20 49.57
C MET A 1 40.67 -21.06 48.94
N ASN A 2 39.46 -20.83 49.44
CA ASN A 2 38.61 -19.70 49.04
C ASN A 2 39.16 -18.41 49.64
N LYS A 3 39.22 -17.33 48.84
CA LYS A 3 39.11 -15.95 49.33
C LYS A 3 38.83 -14.98 48.16
N PHE A 4 37.61 -14.45 48.19
CA PHE A 4 37.12 -13.11 47.82
C PHE A 4 37.87 -12.27 46.79
N TYR A 5 37.12 -11.68 45.85
CA TYR A 5 37.09 -10.23 45.67
C TYR A 5 35.71 -9.80 45.12
N LEU A 6 34.95 -9.12 45.98
CA LEU A 6 33.80 -8.29 45.63
C LEU A 6 34.33 -6.86 45.56
N ILE A 7 34.15 -6.18 44.43
CA ILE A 7 34.21 -4.72 44.11
C ILE A 7 34.24 -4.74 42.57
N GLY A 8 33.25 -4.27 41.81
CA GLY A 8 32.43 -3.08 41.98
C GLY A 8 32.80 -2.13 40.84
N LEU A 9 31.98 -2.05 39.79
CA LEU A 9 31.81 -0.80 39.05
C LEU A 9 30.59 -0.88 38.14
N MET A 10 29.64 -0.03 38.46
CA MET A 10 28.53 0.38 37.63
C MET A 10 29.08 1.13 36.39
N LEU A 11 28.72 0.69 35.20
CA LEU A 11 28.70 1.47 33.95
C LEU A 11 27.42 1.03 33.22
N LEU A 12 26.30 1.71 33.45
CA LEU A 12 25.80 2.83 32.64
C LEU A 12 25.70 2.50 31.14
N LEU A 13 24.45 2.63 30.66
CA LEU A 13 24.05 3.00 29.30
C LEU A 13 24.09 1.90 28.23
N VAL A 14 22.94 1.23 28.06
CA VAL A 14 22.27 1.32 26.75
C VAL A 14 20.79 1.58 26.99
N ALA A 15 20.40 2.84 26.86
CA ALA A 15 19.04 3.22 26.56
C ALA A 15 18.71 2.63 25.18
N GLY A 16 18.06 1.47 25.19
CA GLY A 16 17.38 0.90 24.02
C GLY A 16 15.89 1.15 24.15
N CYS A 17 15.45 2.40 24.00
CA CYS A 17 14.07 2.68 23.62
C CYS A 17 13.88 2.15 22.19
N SER A 18 13.72 0.84 22.04
CA SER A 18 13.09 0.30 20.84
C SER A 18 11.61 0.64 20.96
N LYS A 19 11.29 1.84 20.49
CA LYS A 19 9.94 2.21 20.09
C LYS A 19 9.55 1.24 18.99
N ILE A 20 9.05 0.07 19.39
CA ILE A 20 8.30 -0.83 18.53
C ILE A 20 7.03 -0.02 18.20
N SER A 21 7.13 0.72 17.10
CA SER A 21 5.98 1.17 16.34
C SER A 21 5.48 -0.06 15.59
N SER A 22 4.93 -1.02 16.33
CA SER A 22 3.98 -1.96 15.77
C SER A 22 2.69 -1.18 15.59
N ASN A 23 2.65 -0.37 14.53
CA ASN A 23 1.39 -0.06 13.88
C ASN A 23 1.03 -1.27 13.00
N ASP A 24 1.06 -2.47 13.60
CA ASP A 24 0.18 -3.54 13.17
C ASP A 24 -1.18 -3.09 13.66
N LYS A 25 -1.81 -2.24 12.86
CA LYS A 25 -3.26 -2.18 12.86
C LYS A 25 -3.68 -3.62 12.62
N ASP A 26 -4.20 -4.23 13.68
CA ASP A 26 -5.09 -5.37 13.60
C ASP A 26 -5.87 -5.26 12.29
N LEU A 27 -5.50 -6.10 11.31
CA LEU A 27 -6.32 -6.42 10.17
C LEU A 27 -7.54 -7.14 10.75
N LYS A 28 -8.44 -6.36 11.33
CA LYS A 28 -9.84 -6.71 11.36
C LYS A 28 -10.16 -7.07 9.92
N ASN A 29 -10.80 -8.23 9.81
CA ASN A 29 -11.40 -8.78 8.62
C ASN A 29 -12.54 -7.84 8.16
N GLU A 30 -12.21 -6.57 7.86
CA GLU A 30 -13.06 -5.65 7.12
C GLU A 30 -13.11 -6.24 5.72
N GLU A 31 -14.30 -6.65 5.30
CA GLU A 31 -14.56 -6.95 3.90
C GLU A 31 -14.05 -5.76 3.09
N SER A 32 -13.18 -6.03 2.10
CA SER A 32 -12.64 -4.95 1.27
C SER A 32 -13.81 -4.20 0.64
N LEU A 33 -13.78 -2.87 0.75
CA LEU A 33 -14.85 -1.99 0.30
C LEU A 33 -14.82 -1.80 -1.23
N VAL A 34 -13.70 -2.18 -1.85
CA VAL A 34 -13.51 -2.14 -3.30
C VAL A 34 -12.86 -3.42 -3.76
N THR A 35 -13.42 -4.05 -4.80
CA THR A 35 -12.77 -5.19 -5.44
C THR A 35 -11.89 -4.69 -6.58
N LEU A 36 -10.64 -5.17 -6.62
CA LEU A 36 -9.68 -4.90 -7.67
C LEU A 36 -9.43 -6.16 -8.51
N GLU A 37 -9.43 -6.01 -9.82
CA GLU A 37 -9.10 -7.09 -10.75
C GLU A 37 -8.34 -6.56 -11.97
N PHE A 38 -7.39 -7.34 -12.49
CA PHE A 38 -6.73 -7.01 -13.76
C PHE A 38 -7.38 -7.73 -14.93
N GLN A 39 -7.75 -6.95 -15.96
CA GLN A 39 -8.09 -7.46 -17.28
C GLN A 39 -7.00 -7.04 -18.28
N GLY A 40 -5.93 -7.84 -18.37
CA GLY A 40 -4.71 -7.43 -19.08
C GLY A 40 -4.02 -6.29 -18.32
N MET A 41 -3.71 -5.18 -18.99
CA MET A 41 -3.10 -3.99 -18.36
C MET A 41 -4.12 -2.96 -17.86
N LYS A 42 -5.40 -3.31 -17.85
CA LYS A 42 -6.48 -2.49 -17.31
C LYS A 42 -6.82 -2.96 -15.90
N LEU A 43 -6.96 -2.03 -14.98
CA LEU A 43 -7.40 -2.29 -13.61
C LEU A 43 -8.91 -2.03 -13.54
N LEU A 44 -9.69 -3.07 -13.27
CA LEU A 44 -11.09 -2.99 -12.92
C LEU A 44 -11.21 -2.65 -11.43
N ILE A 45 -12.02 -1.65 -11.12
CA ILE A 45 -12.29 -1.18 -9.76
C ILE A 45 -13.79 -1.23 -9.56
N LYS A 46 -14.25 -2.13 -8.69
CA LYS A 46 -15.66 -2.28 -8.35
C LYS A 46 -15.94 -1.73 -6.96
N ASN A 47 -16.99 -0.92 -6.83
CA ASN A 47 -17.46 -0.41 -5.56
C ASN A 47 -18.43 -1.42 -4.92
N ASP A 48 -17.98 -2.12 -3.88
CA ASP A 48 -18.82 -3.09 -3.14
C ASP A 48 -19.61 -2.46 -1.99
N THR A 49 -19.57 -1.13 -1.87
CA THR A 49 -20.32 -0.37 -0.86
C THR A 49 -21.67 0.10 -1.39
N LYS A 50 -22.52 0.60 -0.47
CA LYS A 50 -23.81 1.23 -0.79
C LYS A 50 -23.70 2.71 -1.16
N ASP A 51 -22.55 3.31 -0.90
CA ASP A 51 -22.30 4.74 -1.09
C ASP A 51 -21.47 4.96 -2.37
N ILE A 52 -21.28 6.21 -2.77
CA ILE A 52 -20.36 6.57 -3.86
C ILE A 52 -18.94 6.58 -3.31
N ILE A 53 -18.00 5.99 -4.05
CA ILE A 53 -16.57 6.18 -3.80
C ILE A 53 -15.97 7.11 -4.85
N THR A 54 -14.98 7.88 -4.45
CA THR A 54 -14.20 8.74 -5.35
C THR A 54 -12.79 8.21 -5.45
N ILE A 55 -12.41 7.65 -6.58
CA ILE A 55 -11.01 7.26 -6.84
C ILE A 55 -10.20 8.51 -7.16
N LEU A 56 -9.02 8.61 -6.56
CA LEU A 56 -8.03 9.64 -6.83
C LEU A 56 -7.01 9.08 -7.82
N ASP A 57 -7.39 9.00 -9.10
CA ASP A 57 -6.62 8.33 -10.14
C ASP A 57 -5.16 8.81 -10.17
N SER A 58 -4.94 10.12 -9.99
CA SER A 58 -3.61 10.74 -9.99
C SER A 58 -2.72 10.35 -8.81
N GLU A 59 -3.30 9.78 -7.75
CA GLU A 59 -2.56 9.31 -6.58
C GLU A 59 -2.20 7.83 -6.71
N THR A 60 -2.59 7.15 -7.80
CA THR A 60 -2.25 5.73 -8.02
C THR A 60 -0.74 5.51 -7.97
N GLU A 61 -0.31 4.64 -7.05
CA GLU A 61 1.10 4.34 -6.81
C GLU A 61 1.50 2.99 -7.41
N PHE A 62 2.74 2.93 -7.89
CA PHE A 62 3.35 1.72 -8.41
C PHE A 62 4.55 1.33 -7.57
N SER A 63 4.59 0.07 -7.15
CA SER A 63 5.73 -0.51 -6.44
C SER A 63 6.22 -1.77 -7.12
N THR A 64 7.53 -2.00 -7.11
CA THR A 64 8.16 -3.25 -7.57
C THR A 64 8.90 -3.94 -6.45
N LYS A 65 9.11 -5.25 -6.59
CA LYS A 65 9.76 -6.06 -5.56
C LYS A 65 11.27 -5.97 -5.71
N LYS A 66 11.94 -5.32 -4.76
CA LYS A 66 13.41 -5.24 -4.65
C LYS A 66 13.84 -5.87 -3.33
N ASN A 67 14.73 -6.87 -3.38
CA ASN A 67 15.21 -7.60 -2.20
C ASN A 67 14.06 -8.12 -1.30
N ASN A 68 13.04 -8.74 -1.91
CA ASN A 68 11.83 -9.23 -1.26
C ASN A 68 10.97 -8.17 -0.53
N LYS A 69 11.20 -6.88 -0.80
CA LYS A 69 10.38 -5.78 -0.29
C LYS A 69 9.77 -4.98 -1.44
N TRP A 70 8.55 -4.50 -1.25
CA TRP A 70 7.94 -3.56 -2.19
C TRP A 70 8.62 -2.20 -2.04
N ALA A 71 9.06 -1.63 -3.15
CA ALA A 71 9.65 -0.31 -3.22
C ALA A 71 8.92 0.50 -4.29
N LEU A 72 8.52 1.72 -3.93
CA LEU A 72 7.88 2.65 -4.86
C LEU A 72 8.78 2.92 -6.07
N ILE A 73 8.13 3.09 -7.21
CA ILE A 73 8.76 3.51 -8.44
C ILE A 73 8.51 5.01 -8.54
N ASP A 74 9.57 5.81 -8.40
CA ASP A 74 9.56 7.28 -8.39
C ASP A 74 9.13 7.90 -9.76
N GLU A 75 8.67 7.09 -10.70
CA GLU A 75 8.37 7.45 -12.09
C GLU A 75 6.87 7.58 -12.37
N THR A 76 6.03 7.88 -11.37
CA THR A 76 4.67 8.38 -11.63
C THR A 76 4.78 9.76 -12.28
N GLN A 77 5.10 9.75 -13.58
CA GLN A 77 5.09 10.91 -14.44
C GLN A 77 3.64 11.38 -14.58
N GLY A 78 3.26 12.30 -13.68
CA GLY A 78 2.13 13.19 -13.84
C GLY A 78 0.90 12.53 -14.47
N LEU A 79 0.28 11.59 -13.75
CA LEU A 79 -1.12 11.33 -14.01
C LEU A 79 -1.82 12.69 -13.85
N THR A 80 -2.49 13.12 -14.92
CA THR A 80 -3.30 14.33 -14.86
C THR A 80 -4.28 14.16 -13.71
N VAL A 81 -4.47 15.21 -12.89
CA VAL A 81 -5.36 15.16 -11.73
C VAL A 81 -6.75 14.77 -12.21
N PHE A 82 -7.07 13.50 -12.05
CA PHE A 82 -8.33 12.90 -12.41
C PHE A 82 -8.89 12.24 -11.18
N THR A 83 -10.18 12.39 -11.01
CA THR A 83 -10.94 11.65 -10.02
C THR A 83 -12.10 10.97 -10.72
N THR A 84 -12.38 9.74 -10.30
CA THR A 84 -13.46 8.93 -10.87
C THR A 84 -14.44 8.56 -9.76
N ASN A 85 -15.68 9.00 -9.89
CA ASN A 85 -16.75 8.57 -8.99
C ASN A 85 -17.31 7.24 -9.47
N ILE A 86 -17.44 6.26 -8.57
CA ILE A 86 -18.02 4.94 -8.85
C ILE A 86 -19.24 4.77 -7.96
N LEU A 87 -20.42 4.58 -8.57
CA LEU A 87 -21.66 4.38 -7.81
C LEU A 87 -21.67 2.98 -7.14
N SER A 88 -22.61 2.77 -6.24
CA SER A 88 -22.79 1.49 -5.55
C SER A 88 -22.95 0.33 -6.54
N GLU A 89 -22.20 -0.75 -6.31
CA GLU A 89 -22.18 -1.97 -7.13
C GLU A 89 -21.72 -1.77 -8.59
N GLU A 90 -21.31 -0.56 -8.96
CA GLU A 90 -20.74 -0.26 -10.28
C GLU A 90 -19.24 -0.56 -10.33
N GLU A 91 -18.76 -0.70 -11.56
CA GLU A 91 -17.37 -0.97 -11.89
C GLU A 91 -16.88 0.08 -12.88
N THR A 92 -15.62 0.51 -12.72
CA THR A 92 -14.92 1.33 -13.69
C THR A 92 -13.59 0.70 -14.08
N GLU A 93 -13.00 1.21 -15.15
CA GLU A 93 -11.72 0.75 -15.69
C GLU A 93 -10.70 1.89 -15.65
N LEU A 94 -9.53 1.60 -15.07
CA LEU A 94 -8.34 2.44 -15.17
C LEU A 94 -7.35 1.78 -16.13
N ASP A 95 -7.12 2.41 -17.29
CA ASP A 95 -6.14 1.92 -18.28
C ASP A 95 -4.72 2.27 -17.82
N LEU A 96 -3.98 1.25 -17.40
CA LEU A 96 -2.60 1.35 -16.92
C LEU A 96 -1.58 0.86 -17.95
N THR A 97 -1.96 0.77 -19.22
CA THR A 97 -1.09 0.25 -20.29
C THR A 97 0.22 1.01 -20.39
N ASN A 98 0.20 2.34 -20.26
CA ASN A 98 1.41 3.17 -20.39
C ASN A 98 2.38 2.96 -19.21
N GLU A 99 1.85 2.80 -18.01
CA GLU A 99 2.58 2.64 -16.77
C GLU A 99 3.16 1.22 -16.69
N LEU A 100 2.31 0.20 -16.89
CA LEU A 100 2.69 -1.21 -16.77
C LEU A 100 3.58 -1.69 -17.92
N SER A 101 3.47 -1.11 -19.13
CA SER A 101 4.34 -1.48 -20.26
C SER A 101 5.80 -1.04 -20.07
N LYS A 102 6.04 0.03 -19.29
CA LYS A 102 7.37 0.58 -18.99
C LYS A 102 8.10 -0.22 -17.91
N LEU A 103 7.38 -1.05 -17.14
CA LEU A 103 7.97 -1.84 -16.07
C LEU A 103 8.93 -2.91 -16.60
N LYS A 104 10.09 -3.01 -15.94
CA LYS A 104 11.12 -4.01 -16.27
C LYS A 104 10.89 -5.30 -15.49
N GLU A 105 10.29 -5.18 -14.32
CA GLU A 105 9.98 -6.24 -13.39
C GLU A 105 8.74 -7.04 -13.83
N LYS A 106 8.67 -8.31 -13.41
CA LYS A 106 7.56 -9.22 -13.74
C LYS A 106 6.29 -8.95 -12.93
N GLU A 107 6.47 -8.38 -11.75
CA GLU A 107 5.39 -8.11 -10.80
C GLU A 107 5.41 -6.62 -10.44
N ALA A 108 4.22 -6.05 -10.33
CA ALA A 108 4.01 -4.70 -9.87
C ALA A 108 2.86 -4.69 -8.88
N LYS A 109 3.03 -4.02 -7.74
CA LYS A 109 1.91 -3.71 -6.86
C LYS A 109 1.36 -2.35 -7.26
N VAL A 110 0.09 -2.30 -7.58
CA VAL A 110 -0.67 -1.08 -7.85
C VAL A 110 -1.49 -0.77 -6.62
N THR A 111 -1.33 0.42 -6.07
CA THR A 111 -2.12 0.94 -4.95
C THR A 111 -3.01 2.06 -5.47
N ILE A 112 -4.32 1.95 -5.30
CA ILE A 112 -5.25 3.06 -5.56
C ILE A 112 -5.59 3.76 -4.26
N HIS A 113 -5.85 5.06 -4.35
CA HIS A 113 -6.37 5.87 -3.25
C HIS A 113 -7.79 6.30 -3.57
N TYR A 114 -8.67 6.23 -2.57
CA TYR A 114 -10.07 6.59 -2.73
C TYR A 114 -10.67 7.20 -1.47
N GLU A 115 -11.73 7.97 -1.66
CA GLU A 115 -12.52 8.54 -0.56
C GLU A 115 -13.89 7.84 -0.47
N LEU A 116 -14.28 7.50 0.75
CA LEU A 116 -15.63 7.04 1.09
C LEU A 116 -16.10 7.79 2.33
N ASN A 117 -17.24 8.48 2.26
CA ASN A 117 -17.79 9.22 3.40
C ASN A 117 -16.79 10.20 4.04
N SER A 118 -15.98 10.87 3.21
CA SER A 118 -14.89 11.79 3.60
C SER A 118 -13.72 11.14 4.33
N GLU A 119 -13.63 9.80 4.33
CA GLU A 119 -12.48 9.06 4.84
C GLU A 119 -11.59 8.60 3.68
N SER A 120 -10.32 8.99 3.70
CA SER A 120 -9.31 8.52 2.75
C SER A 120 -8.92 7.07 3.06
N ARG A 121 -8.87 6.25 2.00
CA ARG A 121 -8.60 4.81 2.04
C ARG A 121 -7.68 4.43 0.88
N GLU A 122 -7.02 3.30 1.03
CA GLU A 122 -6.18 2.72 -0.01
C GLU A 122 -6.50 1.23 -0.19
N GLU A 123 -6.35 0.72 -1.41
CA GLU A 123 -6.44 -0.71 -1.71
C GLU A 123 -5.36 -1.08 -2.72
N SER A 124 -4.83 -2.31 -2.62
CA SER A 124 -3.70 -2.75 -3.43
C SER A 124 -3.97 -4.08 -4.13
N ILE A 125 -3.46 -4.20 -5.36
CA ILE A 125 -3.42 -5.46 -6.10
C ILE A 125 -2.06 -5.67 -6.76
N VAL A 126 -1.67 -6.94 -6.95
CA VAL A 126 -0.44 -7.30 -7.67
C VAL A 126 -0.78 -7.65 -9.12
N TYR A 127 -0.22 -6.88 -10.05
CA TYR A 127 -0.15 -7.20 -11.46
C TYR A 127 1.01 -8.17 -11.72
N VAL A 128 0.76 -9.20 -12.52
CA VAL A 128 1.77 -10.17 -12.99
C VAL A 128 1.73 -10.21 -14.52
N LYS A 129 2.88 -9.94 -15.15
CA LYS A 129 3.04 -9.89 -16.61
C LYS A 129 3.12 -11.27 -17.26
#